data_AF-A0A562SIP0-F1
#
_entry.id   AF-A0A562SIP0-F1
#
_cell.length_a   1.000
_cell.length_b   1.000
_cell.length_c   1.000
_cell.angle_alpha   90.00
_cell.angle_beta   90.00
_cell.angle_gamma   90.00
#
_symmetry.space_group_name_H-M   'P 1'
#
loop_
_entity.id
_entity.type
_entity.pdbx_description
1 polymer ?
#
loop_
_entity_poly.entity_id
_entity_poly.type
_entity_poly.pdbx_seq_one_letter_code
_entity_poly.pdbx_strand_id
1 'polypeptide(L)'
;MEVKILDSIMHGTLKPWKLDTTNTRRFVELVKAAKAASPVTNADLHKQITALLTDFPTLQKLLPVAANTKDPLQPLQYKTDLPSYKDPVTNFYYFVITAETLRVYNAVLLQAATLSDLVDIQYQVGKILNDIKVLAKQTAAELQEQGFTTTPDESSNHIHFALHYLKHSLILLYFSIQKAFETQLQQTVSLDDFYLLDLELPISAVQQIEYIGKPDADTEGNTEYNGNQDTVCFGFKDDVAKLTTVVNQLCYQIDLLNEDVTSADELIKAFTAKSILPGAVKIQLGCETKHFRYCIDKFMPYFNSLTLANIEKSKIFYSKKDTLIKANNLSASSSKNKIEPKESANIDKIFKQLQ
;
A
#
# COMPACT_ATOMS: atom_id res chain seq x y z
N MET A 1 20.65 -12.29 5.55
CA MET A 1 20.52 -10.90 6.04
C MET A 1 19.87 -10.90 7.41
N GLU A 2 20.17 -9.96 8.29
CA GLU A 2 19.53 -9.87 9.61
C GLU A 2 19.02 -8.45 9.85
N VAL A 3 17.94 -8.32 10.61
CA VAL A 3 17.32 -7.03 11.01
C VAL A 3 17.92 -6.45 12.29
N LYS A 4 19.22 -6.65 12.55
CA LYS A 4 19.87 -6.41 13.86
C LYS A 4 19.69 -4.99 14.42
N ILE A 5 19.63 -3.97 13.57
CA ILE A 5 19.44 -2.58 14.02
C ILE A 5 18.00 -2.37 14.51
N LEU A 6 17.01 -2.86 13.76
CA LEU A 6 15.60 -2.85 14.19
C LEU A 6 15.42 -3.71 15.45
N ASP A 7 16.08 -4.86 15.51
CA ASP A 7 16.10 -5.73 16.70
C ASP A 7 16.65 -5.01 17.94
N SER A 8 17.65 -4.13 17.78
CA SER A 8 18.21 -3.36 18.89
C SER A 8 17.19 -2.43 19.57
N ILE A 9 16.10 -2.06 18.89
CA ILE A 9 15.01 -1.28 19.48
C ILE A 9 14.19 -2.16 20.45
N MET A 10 14.09 -3.46 20.20
CA MET A 10 13.42 -4.39 21.10
C MET A 10 14.36 -5.04 22.12
N HIS A 11 15.59 -5.39 21.74
CA HIS A 11 16.49 -6.26 22.51
C HIS A 11 17.85 -5.64 22.82
N GLY A 12 18.17 -4.47 22.28
CA GLY A 12 19.51 -3.88 22.35
C GLY A 12 19.59 -2.50 23.00
N THR A 13 20.53 -1.70 22.50
CA THR A 13 20.87 -0.37 23.04
C THR A 13 19.94 0.73 22.57
N LEU A 14 19.06 0.46 21.59
CA LEU A 14 18.05 1.40 21.11
C LEU A 14 16.69 1.22 21.78
N LYS A 15 16.60 0.43 22.86
CA LYS A 15 15.34 0.26 23.61
C LYS A 15 14.76 1.59 24.09
N PRO A 16 13.54 1.97 23.67
CA PRO A 16 12.95 3.28 24.00
C PRO A 16 12.80 3.58 25.49
N TRP A 17 12.61 2.55 26.33
CA TRP A 17 12.47 2.68 27.78
C TRP A 17 13.79 2.56 28.55
N LYS A 18 14.92 2.32 27.86
CA LYS A 18 16.26 2.27 28.48
C LYS A 18 17.19 3.36 27.97
N LEU A 19 16.88 3.97 26.83
CA LEU A 19 17.68 5.03 26.26
C LEU A 19 17.55 6.31 27.10
N ASP A 20 18.68 6.95 27.41
CA ASP A 20 18.67 8.27 28.05
C ASP A 20 18.18 9.33 27.06
N THR A 21 16.99 9.86 27.33
CA THR A 21 16.31 10.86 26.50
C THR A 21 16.44 12.28 27.04
N THR A 22 17.21 12.50 28.12
CA THR A 22 17.36 13.82 28.75
C THR A 22 18.08 14.82 27.86
N ASN A 23 19.06 14.36 27.07
CA ASN A 23 19.82 15.21 26.15
C ASN A 23 19.14 15.33 24.78
N THR A 24 18.00 16.01 24.74
CA THR A 24 17.22 16.24 23.51
C THR A 24 18.01 16.94 22.40
N ARG A 25 18.96 17.82 22.76
CA ARG A 25 19.85 18.49 21.80
C ARG A 25 20.69 17.49 21.00
N ARG A 26 21.18 16.43 21.65
CA ARG A 26 21.99 15.40 20.96
C ARG A 26 21.18 14.71 19.86
N PHE A 27 19.91 14.39 20.12
CA PHE A 27 19.02 13.80 19.11
C PHE A 27 18.79 14.73 17.91
N VAL A 28 18.65 16.04 18.13
CA VAL A 28 18.57 17.03 17.05
C VAL A 28 19.84 17.03 16.20
N GLU A 29 21.02 16.98 16.83
CA GLU A 29 22.31 16.95 16.13
C GLU A 29 22.46 15.67 15.29
N LEU A 30 22.12 14.51 15.84
CA LEU A 30 22.13 13.22 15.12
C LEU A 30 21.22 13.25 13.89
N VAL A 31 19.97 13.69 14.06
CA VAL A 31 19.00 13.78 12.94
C VAL A 31 19.46 14.80 11.89
N LYS A 32 20.01 15.94 12.31
CA LYS A 32 20.53 16.96 11.39
C LYS A 32 21.69 16.42 10.56
N ALA A 33 22.63 15.70 11.19
CA ALA A 33 23.74 15.06 10.48
C ALA A 33 23.23 14.01 9.49
N ALA A 34 22.24 13.20 9.88
CA ALA A 34 21.62 12.20 9.02
C ALA A 34 20.92 12.80 7.79
N LYS A 35 20.21 13.92 7.97
CA LYS A 35 19.52 14.62 6.88
C LYS A 35 20.47 15.18 5.82
N ALA A 36 21.73 15.45 6.17
CA ALA A 36 22.72 15.94 5.21
C ALA A 36 23.06 14.91 4.11
N ALA A 37 22.79 13.62 4.34
CA ALA A 37 23.07 12.56 3.37
C ALA A 37 22.05 12.49 2.22
N SER A 38 20.80 12.98 2.41
CA SER A 38 19.72 12.98 1.41
C SER A 38 19.68 11.71 0.53
N PRO A 39 19.29 10.55 1.08
CA PRO A 39 19.59 9.27 0.46
C PRO A 39 18.82 9.02 -0.84
N VAL A 40 19.57 8.86 -1.93
CA VAL A 40 19.06 8.40 -3.23
C VAL A 40 19.64 7.03 -3.61
N THR A 41 20.78 6.67 -3.03
CA THR A 41 21.49 5.40 -3.26
C THR A 41 21.70 4.61 -1.96
N ASN A 42 22.05 3.33 -2.08
CA ASN A 42 22.41 2.49 -0.93
C ASN A 42 23.61 3.06 -0.14
N ALA A 43 24.57 3.70 -0.82
CA ALA A 43 25.72 4.33 -0.16
C ALA A 43 25.30 5.54 0.68
N ASP A 44 24.37 6.36 0.17
CA ASP A 44 23.87 7.53 0.91
C ASP A 44 23.00 7.10 2.09
N LEU A 45 22.20 6.04 1.92
CA LEU A 45 21.42 5.45 3.00
C LEU A 45 22.33 4.88 4.10
N HIS A 46 23.43 4.22 3.73
CA HIS A 46 24.43 3.75 4.68
C HIS A 46 25.07 4.92 5.46
N LYS A 47 25.41 6.04 4.79
CA LYS A 47 25.90 7.26 5.47
C LYS A 47 24.86 7.83 6.43
N GLN A 48 23.59 7.88 6.02
CA GLN A 48 22.50 8.38 6.87
C GLN A 48 22.38 7.55 8.16
N ILE A 49 22.34 6.22 8.05
CA ILE A 49 22.23 5.33 9.21
C ILE A 49 23.47 5.41 10.08
N THR A 50 24.66 5.48 9.49
CA THR A 50 25.91 5.66 10.25
C THR A 50 25.89 6.95 11.07
N ALA A 51 25.40 8.05 10.49
CA ALA A 51 25.27 9.33 11.20
C ALA A 51 24.27 9.24 12.37
N LEU A 52 23.12 8.57 12.17
CA LEU A 52 22.15 8.34 13.25
C LEU A 52 22.74 7.49 14.38
N LEU A 53 23.54 6.49 14.03
CA LEU A 53 24.11 5.53 14.97
C LEU A 53 25.47 5.97 15.53
N THR A 54 25.86 7.25 15.40
CA THR A 54 27.17 7.77 15.84
C THR A 54 27.50 7.38 17.29
N ASP A 55 26.50 7.45 18.17
CA ASP A 55 26.67 7.16 19.60
C ASP A 55 26.59 5.66 19.94
N PHE A 56 26.35 4.80 18.94
CA PHE A 56 26.16 3.36 19.07
C PHE A 56 27.19 2.58 18.23
N PRO A 57 28.49 2.61 18.60
CA PRO A 57 29.56 2.02 17.78
C PRO A 57 29.43 0.51 17.61
N THR A 58 28.80 -0.19 18.57
CA THR A 58 28.49 -1.62 18.44
C THR A 58 27.50 -1.89 17.32
N LEU A 59 26.51 -1.03 17.13
CA LEU A 59 25.51 -1.14 16.06
C LEU A 59 26.08 -0.76 14.70
N GLN A 60 26.96 0.26 14.64
CA GLN A 60 27.65 0.59 13.39
C GLN A 60 28.47 -0.59 12.83
N LYS A 61 29.12 -1.37 13.71
CA LYS A 61 29.87 -2.58 13.31
C LYS A 61 28.99 -3.68 12.71
N LEU A 62 27.68 -3.63 12.95
CA LEU A 62 26.72 -4.58 12.39
C LEU A 62 26.23 -4.15 11.00
N LEU A 63 26.48 -2.91 10.59
CA LEU A 63 26.12 -2.45 9.26
C LEU A 63 27.03 -3.14 8.23
N PRO A 64 26.45 -3.78 7.20
CA PRO A 64 27.25 -4.33 6.12
C PRO A 64 27.98 -3.21 5.38
N VAL A 65 29.15 -3.51 4.82
CA VAL A 65 29.90 -2.56 3.98
C VAL A 65 28.98 -2.05 2.88
N ALA A 66 28.92 -0.73 2.71
CA ALA A 66 28.10 -0.13 1.67
C ALA A 66 28.49 -0.69 0.30
N ALA A 67 27.53 -1.30 -0.39
CA ALA A 67 27.70 -1.59 -1.80
C ALA A 67 27.86 -0.25 -2.53
N ASN A 68 28.96 -0.07 -3.25
CA ASN A 68 29.22 1.15 -4.04
C ASN A 68 28.41 1.15 -5.34
N THR A 69 27.14 0.73 -5.29
CA THR A 69 26.24 0.76 -6.43
C THR A 69 25.64 2.15 -6.55
N LYS A 70 25.59 2.66 -7.79
CA LYS A 70 24.90 3.91 -8.11
C LYS A 70 23.40 3.71 -8.34
N ASP A 71 22.92 2.49 -8.12
CA ASP A 71 21.53 2.14 -8.35
C ASP A 71 20.63 2.92 -7.40
N PRO A 72 19.52 3.47 -7.93
CA PRO A 72 18.56 4.20 -7.11
C PRO A 72 17.91 3.24 -6.11
N LEU A 73 17.68 3.75 -4.90
CA LEU A 73 16.92 3.04 -3.87
C LEU A 73 15.52 2.70 -4.39
N GLN A 74 15.15 1.44 -4.23
CA GLN A 74 13.78 0.98 -4.43
C GLN A 74 12.99 1.30 -3.16
N PRO A 75 11.88 2.07 -3.25
CA PRO A 75 11.00 2.28 -2.11
C PRO A 75 10.30 0.97 -1.75
N LEU A 76 9.84 0.87 -0.49
CA LEU A 76 8.92 -0.19 -0.07
C LEU A 76 7.70 -0.21 -0.99
N GLN A 77 7.21 -1.42 -1.27
CA GLN A 77 6.06 -1.65 -2.13
C GLN A 77 4.73 -1.44 -1.41
N TYR A 78 4.72 -1.31 -0.08
CA TYR A 78 3.53 -0.98 0.69
C TYR A 78 3.76 0.25 1.56
N LYS A 79 2.69 0.99 1.81
CA LYS A 79 2.62 2.07 2.82
C LYS A 79 1.41 1.91 3.72
N THR A 80 1.43 2.62 4.84
CA THR A 80 0.27 2.83 5.71
C THR A 80 0.40 4.18 6.39
N ASP A 81 -0.68 4.67 6.99
CA ASP A 81 -0.68 5.91 7.75
C ASP A 81 0.06 5.71 9.08
N LEU A 82 1.22 6.34 9.24
CA LEU A 82 2.02 6.31 10.45
C LEU A 82 1.98 7.66 11.17
N PRO A 83 2.05 7.68 12.51
CA PRO A 83 2.04 8.92 13.27
C PRO A 83 3.25 9.79 12.92
N SER A 84 3.04 11.11 12.90
CA SER A 84 4.10 12.09 12.77
C SER A 84 4.93 12.18 14.06
N TYR A 85 6.24 12.36 13.93
CA TYR A 85 7.08 12.69 15.08
C TYR A 85 6.74 14.11 15.60
N LYS A 86 6.92 14.32 16.91
CA LYS A 86 6.57 15.60 17.56
C LYS A 86 7.71 16.25 18.33
N ASP A 87 8.74 15.49 18.65
CA ASP A 87 9.87 15.92 19.49
C ASP A 87 11.18 15.30 18.97
N PRO A 88 12.36 15.75 19.45
CA PRO A 88 13.65 15.25 18.97
C PRO A 88 13.84 13.73 19.10
N VAL A 89 13.29 13.10 20.13
CA VAL A 89 13.45 11.67 20.39
C VAL A 89 12.56 10.87 19.43
N THR A 90 11.30 11.26 19.27
CA THR A 90 10.41 10.62 18.29
C THR A 90 10.91 10.82 16.85
N ASN A 91 11.49 11.97 16.55
CA ASN A 91 12.13 12.25 15.26
C ASN A 91 13.36 11.35 15.02
N PHE A 92 14.17 11.11 16.05
CA PHE A 92 15.27 10.15 15.96
C PHE A 92 14.78 8.73 15.64
N TYR A 93 13.80 8.21 16.38
CA TYR A 93 13.24 6.87 16.13
C TYR A 93 12.61 6.77 14.73
N TYR A 94 11.90 7.80 14.29
CA TYR A 94 11.38 7.87 12.93
C TYR A 94 12.52 7.67 11.90
N PHE A 95 13.61 8.43 12.00
CA PHE A 95 14.71 8.34 11.03
C PHE A 95 15.47 7.02 11.10
N VAL A 96 15.70 6.47 12.30
CA VAL A 96 16.38 5.17 12.47
C VAL A 96 15.54 4.06 11.86
N ILE A 97 14.25 3.99 12.20
CA ILE A 97 13.38 2.92 11.73
C ILE A 97 13.17 3.02 10.21
N THR A 98 12.84 4.20 9.69
CA THR A 98 12.60 4.38 8.24
C THR A 98 13.84 4.08 7.40
N ALA A 99 15.00 4.60 7.79
CA ALA A 99 16.23 4.40 7.04
C ALA A 99 16.66 2.92 7.06
N GLU A 100 16.61 2.27 8.23
CA GLU A 100 16.98 0.87 8.35
C GLU A 100 16.01 -0.07 7.63
N THR A 101 14.70 0.22 7.70
CA THR A 101 13.68 -0.55 6.98
C THR A 101 13.94 -0.51 5.47
N LEU A 102 14.22 0.68 4.93
CA LEU A 102 14.56 0.85 3.52
C LEU A 102 15.87 0.15 3.15
N ARG A 103 16.87 0.17 4.05
CA ARG A 103 18.17 -0.48 3.85
C ARG A 103 18.00 -1.99 3.78
N VAL A 104 17.26 -2.58 4.72
CA VAL A 104 16.98 -4.02 4.73
C VAL A 104 16.27 -4.42 3.45
N TYR A 105 15.21 -3.70 3.05
CA TYR A 105 14.48 -3.98 1.82
C TYR A 105 15.39 -4.01 0.59
N ASN A 106 16.15 -2.94 0.36
CA ASN A 106 17.06 -2.85 -0.80
C ASN A 106 18.17 -3.89 -0.75
N ALA A 107 18.69 -4.20 0.44
CA ALA A 107 19.72 -5.21 0.59
C ALA A 107 19.18 -6.61 0.29
N VAL A 108 17.93 -6.94 0.64
CA VAL A 108 17.29 -8.20 0.25
C VAL A 108 17.14 -8.30 -1.27
N LEU A 109 16.67 -7.23 -1.94
CA LEU A 109 16.58 -7.19 -3.40
C LEU A 109 17.94 -7.44 -4.07
N LEU A 110 18.98 -6.74 -3.60
CA LEU A 110 20.34 -6.91 -4.12
C LEU A 110 20.89 -8.31 -3.86
N GLN A 111 20.68 -8.87 -2.67
CA GLN A 111 21.14 -10.21 -2.34
C GLN A 111 20.45 -11.24 -3.23
N ALA A 112 19.13 -11.17 -3.38
CA ALA A 112 18.38 -12.11 -4.21
C ALA A 112 18.77 -12.04 -5.69
N ALA A 113 19.10 -10.85 -6.22
CA ALA A 113 19.58 -10.68 -7.58
C ALA A 113 20.92 -11.40 -7.87
N THR A 114 21.69 -11.75 -6.84
CA THR A 114 22.94 -12.54 -6.97
C THR A 114 22.71 -14.05 -6.93
N LEU A 115 21.49 -14.50 -6.59
CA LEU A 115 21.13 -15.90 -6.50
C LEU A 115 20.50 -16.35 -7.83
N SER A 116 20.84 -17.56 -8.27
CA SER A 116 20.28 -18.15 -9.50
C SER A 116 19.39 -19.36 -9.24
N ASP A 117 19.50 -19.96 -8.05
CA ASP A 117 18.74 -21.15 -7.67
C ASP A 117 17.48 -20.76 -6.88
N LEU A 118 16.34 -21.32 -7.28
CA LEU A 118 15.04 -21.03 -6.67
C LEU A 118 14.98 -21.46 -5.19
N VAL A 119 15.61 -22.59 -4.84
CA VAL A 119 15.65 -23.10 -3.46
C VAL A 119 16.45 -22.14 -2.58
N ASP A 120 17.56 -21.63 -3.08
CA ASP A 120 18.36 -20.63 -2.37
C ASP A 120 17.60 -19.31 -2.16
N ILE A 121 16.90 -18.82 -3.19
CA ILE A 121 16.04 -17.63 -3.08
C ILE A 121 14.95 -17.86 -2.02
N GLN A 122 14.22 -18.97 -2.12
CA GLN A 122 13.16 -19.34 -1.18
C GLN A 122 13.68 -19.42 0.26
N TYR A 123 14.84 -20.04 0.46
CA TYR A 123 15.44 -20.19 1.79
C TYR A 123 15.88 -18.84 2.36
N GLN A 124 16.61 -18.02 1.59
CA GLN A 124 17.13 -16.74 2.07
C GLN A 124 16.01 -15.72 2.31
N VAL A 125 15.04 -15.63 1.40
CA VAL A 125 13.87 -14.74 1.54
C VAL A 125 12.96 -15.23 2.67
N GLY A 126 12.71 -16.54 2.75
CA GLY A 126 11.92 -17.13 3.84
C GLY A 126 12.54 -16.89 5.22
N LYS A 127 13.87 -16.98 5.33
CA LYS A 127 14.59 -16.68 6.57
C LYS A 127 14.39 -15.22 7.01
N ILE A 128 14.59 -14.25 6.11
CA ILE A 128 14.43 -12.84 6.47
C ILE A 128 12.99 -12.48 6.81
N LEU A 129 12.01 -13.04 6.08
CA LEU A 129 10.59 -12.88 6.40
C LEU A 129 10.26 -13.42 7.79
N ASN A 130 10.81 -14.57 8.16
CA ASN A 130 10.65 -15.13 9.49
C ASN A 130 11.27 -14.24 10.59
N ASP A 131 12.48 -13.72 10.37
CA ASP A 131 13.14 -12.81 11.32
C ASP A 131 12.32 -11.53 11.54
N ILE A 132 11.80 -10.93 10.46
CA ILE A 132 10.92 -9.74 10.52
C ILE A 132 9.64 -10.05 11.28
N LYS A 133 9.02 -11.21 10.99
CA LYS A 133 7.77 -11.66 11.60
C LYS A 133 7.91 -11.88 13.10
N VAL A 134 8.98 -12.56 13.53
CA VAL A 134 9.28 -12.77 14.95
C VAL A 134 9.45 -11.44 15.67
N LEU A 135 10.20 -10.49 15.08
CA LEU A 135 10.40 -9.18 15.67
C LEU A 135 9.09 -8.35 15.71
N ALA A 136 8.25 -8.44 14.67
CA ALA A 136 6.95 -7.77 14.64
C ALA A 136 6.02 -8.31 15.74
N LYS A 137 5.99 -9.64 15.95
CA LYS A 137 5.25 -10.30 17.03
C LYS A 137 5.73 -9.83 18.40
N GLN A 138 7.04 -9.83 18.63
CA GLN A 138 7.63 -9.36 19.90
C GLN A 138 7.31 -7.89 20.17
N THR A 139 7.37 -7.04 19.13
CA THR A 139 7.01 -5.62 19.24
C THR A 139 5.53 -5.43 19.55
N ALA A 140 4.65 -6.25 18.95
CA ALA A 140 3.22 -6.25 19.23
C ALA A 140 2.91 -6.68 20.68
N ALA A 141 3.59 -7.72 21.17
CA ALA A 141 3.46 -8.19 22.55
C ALA A 141 3.90 -7.09 23.55
N GLU A 142 5.04 -6.45 23.32
CA GLU A 142 5.51 -5.36 24.18
C GLU A 142 4.55 -4.15 24.18
N LEU A 143 3.94 -3.80 23.03
CA LEU A 143 2.89 -2.78 23.00
C LEU A 143 1.72 -3.15 23.91
N GLN A 144 1.27 -4.40 23.90
CA GLN A 144 0.20 -4.87 24.77
C GLN A 144 0.61 -4.87 26.25
N GLU A 145 1.82 -5.35 26.57
CA GLU A 145 2.35 -5.38 27.94
C GLU A 145 2.48 -3.97 28.54
N GLN A 146 2.84 -2.98 27.73
CA GLN A 146 2.91 -1.57 28.12
C GLN A 146 1.54 -0.87 28.13
N GLY A 147 0.47 -1.55 27.72
CA GLY A 147 -0.90 -0.99 27.66
C GLY A 147 -1.16 -0.05 26.48
N PHE A 148 -0.30 -0.08 25.45
CA PHE A 148 -0.41 0.76 24.26
C PHE A 148 -1.31 0.11 23.19
N THR A 149 -2.61 0.37 23.27
CA THR A 149 -3.63 -0.25 22.39
C THR A 149 -4.09 0.63 21.23
N THR A 150 -3.69 1.90 21.21
CA THR A 150 -4.12 2.89 20.20
C THR A 150 -2.95 3.35 19.32
N THR A 151 -3.27 4.06 18.24
CA THR A 151 -2.28 4.82 17.46
C THR A 151 -1.72 5.97 18.32
N PRO A 152 -0.40 6.19 18.35
CA PRO A 152 0.20 7.32 19.05
C PRO A 152 -0.33 8.67 18.56
N ASP A 153 -0.54 9.57 19.50
CA ASP A 153 -1.01 10.94 19.29
C ASP A 153 -0.08 11.98 19.93
N GLU A 154 -0.51 13.25 19.93
CA GLU A 154 0.24 14.36 20.53
C GLU A 154 0.46 14.22 22.05
N SER A 155 -0.31 13.38 22.73
CA SER A 155 -0.16 13.09 24.16
C SER A 155 0.74 11.89 24.46
N SER A 156 0.93 11.00 23.47
CA SER A 156 1.63 9.73 23.61
C SER A 156 3.13 9.89 23.88
N ASN A 157 3.73 9.07 24.75
CA ASN A 157 5.16 9.17 25.00
C ASN A 157 6.01 8.59 23.84
N HIS A 158 7.32 8.82 23.88
CA HIS A 158 8.24 8.35 22.84
C HIS A 158 8.35 6.82 22.76
N ILE A 159 8.06 6.09 23.86
CA ILE A 159 8.06 4.62 23.89
C ILE A 159 6.92 4.08 23.04
N HIS A 160 5.70 4.58 23.27
CA HIS A 160 4.51 4.24 22.49
C HIS A 160 4.73 4.55 21.01
N PHE A 161 5.26 5.74 20.70
CA PHE A 161 5.61 6.12 19.34
C PHE A 161 6.59 5.12 18.70
N ALA A 162 7.74 4.88 19.33
CA ALA A 162 8.81 4.07 18.75
C ALA A 162 8.37 2.61 18.52
N LEU A 163 7.66 2.01 19.47
CA LEU A 163 7.14 0.64 19.35
C LEU A 163 6.06 0.52 18.28
N HIS A 164 5.11 1.45 18.24
CA HIS A 164 4.06 1.45 17.22
C HIS A 164 4.65 1.63 15.82
N TYR A 165 5.55 2.61 15.67
CA TYR A 165 6.23 2.88 14.41
C TYR A 165 7.07 1.69 13.95
N LEU A 166 7.76 1.02 14.87
CA LEU A 166 8.53 -0.20 14.59
C LEU A 166 7.62 -1.35 14.11
N LYS A 167 6.55 -1.66 14.85
CA LYS A 167 5.62 -2.74 14.51
C LYS A 167 5.11 -2.58 13.08
N HIS A 168 4.58 -1.41 12.75
CA HIS A 168 4.00 -1.18 11.44
C HIS A 168 5.06 -1.08 10.33
N SER A 169 6.26 -0.57 10.61
CA SER A 169 7.37 -0.59 9.64
C SER A 169 7.83 -2.03 9.32
N LEU A 170 7.85 -2.92 10.32
CA LEU A 170 8.15 -4.34 10.11
C LEU A 170 7.07 -5.03 9.28
N ILE A 171 5.80 -4.72 9.51
CA ILE A 171 4.68 -5.21 8.67
C ILE A 171 4.86 -4.74 7.23
N LEU A 172 5.08 -3.45 6.99
CA LEU A 172 5.32 -2.92 5.64
C LEU A 172 6.53 -3.59 4.97
N LEU A 173 7.61 -3.83 5.70
CA LEU A 173 8.79 -4.51 5.22
C LEU A 173 8.49 -5.96 4.83
N TYR A 174 7.80 -6.70 5.70
CA TYR A 174 7.39 -8.08 5.45
C TYR A 174 6.59 -8.18 4.15
N PHE A 175 5.52 -7.39 4.02
CA PHE A 175 4.65 -7.43 2.84
C PHE A 175 5.34 -6.92 1.58
N SER A 176 6.25 -5.95 1.69
CA SER A 176 7.03 -5.49 0.54
C SER A 176 8.01 -6.55 0.04
N ILE A 177 8.67 -7.29 0.95
CA ILE A 177 9.54 -8.42 0.57
C ILE A 177 8.68 -9.56 0.01
N GLN A 178 7.59 -9.92 0.68
CA GLN A 178 6.70 -10.99 0.20
C GLN A 178 6.21 -10.72 -1.21
N LYS A 179 5.81 -9.47 -1.50
CA LYS A 179 5.32 -9.09 -2.82
C LYS A 179 6.42 -9.07 -3.88
N ALA A 180 7.61 -8.56 -3.55
CA ALA A 180 8.75 -8.58 -4.46
C ALA A 180 9.20 -9.99 -4.87
N PHE A 181 8.89 -11.01 -4.06
CA PHE A 181 9.25 -12.40 -4.31
C PHE A 181 8.04 -13.35 -4.41
N GLU A 182 6.84 -12.82 -4.67
CA GLU A 182 5.59 -13.58 -4.61
C GLU A 182 5.60 -14.81 -5.51
N THR A 183 6.19 -14.70 -6.71
CA THR A 183 6.26 -15.80 -7.68
C THR A 183 7.31 -16.85 -7.33
N GLN A 184 8.28 -16.52 -6.48
CA GLN A 184 9.33 -17.43 -6.03
C GLN A 184 9.00 -18.08 -4.69
N LEU A 185 8.16 -17.47 -3.85
CA LEU A 185 7.80 -17.98 -2.54
C LEU A 185 6.88 -19.21 -2.64
N GLN A 186 7.05 -20.15 -1.70
CA GLN A 186 6.19 -21.35 -1.63
C GLN A 186 4.76 -21.03 -1.19
N GLN A 187 4.63 -20.01 -0.35
CA GLN A 187 3.37 -19.54 0.20
C GLN A 187 3.48 -18.06 0.56
N THR A 188 2.38 -17.35 0.44
CA THR A 188 2.21 -15.98 0.90
C THR A 188 1.19 -15.94 2.03
N VAL A 189 1.32 -14.95 2.90
CA VAL A 189 0.40 -14.72 4.03
C VAL A 189 -0.44 -13.50 3.72
N SER A 190 -1.74 -13.55 4.02
CA SER A 190 -2.63 -12.38 3.90
C SER A 190 -2.40 -11.41 5.07
N LEU A 191 -2.82 -10.15 4.92
CA LEU A 191 -2.73 -9.19 6.02
C LEU A 191 -3.49 -9.67 7.26
N ASP A 192 -4.71 -10.17 7.07
CA ASP A 192 -5.56 -10.61 8.18
C ASP A 192 -4.96 -11.84 8.88
N ASP A 193 -4.45 -12.82 8.13
CA ASP A 193 -3.79 -14.00 8.70
C ASP A 193 -2.50 -13.62 9.43
N PHE A 194 -1.75 -12.65 8.92
CA PHE A 194 -0.55 -12.17 9.60
C PHE A 194 -0.90 -11.56 10.97
N TYR A 195 -1.97 -10.77 11.06
CA TYR A 195 -2.41 -10.24 12.35
C TYR A 195 -2.94 -11.34 13.28
N LEU A 196 -3.80 -12.22 12.76
CA LEU A 196 -4.50 -13.22 13.57
C LEU A 196 -3.58 -14.37 14.03
N LEU A 197 -2.80 -14.92 13.12
CA LEU A 197 -2.03 -16.15 13.34
C LEU A 197 -0.59 -15.85 13.77
N ASP A 198 0.04 -14.82 13.20
CA ASP A 198 1.45 -14.53 13.50
C ASP A 198 1.60 -13.52 14.64
N LEU A 199 0.85 -12.41 14.62
CA LEU A 199 0.89 -11.40 15.68
C LEU A 199 -0.02 -11.72 16.88
N GLU A 200 -0.93 -12.69 16.75
CA GLU A 200 -1.93 -13.05 17.78
C GLU A 200 -2.82 -11.85 18.19
N LEU A 201 -3.13 -10.99 17.22
CA LEU A 201 -3.98 -9.80 17.39
C LEU A 201 -5.36 -10.01 16.74
N PRO A 202 -6.43 -9.41 17.29
CA PRO A 202 -7.76 -9.49 16.68
C PRO A 202 -7.80 -8.72 15.35
N ILE A 203 -8.70 -9.11 14.46
CA ILE A 203 -8.92 -8.44 13.15
C ILE A 203 -9.24 -6.95 13.32
N SER A 204 -9.89 -6.56 14.43
CA SER A 204 -10.15 -5.15 14.75
C SER A 204 -8.88 -4.30 14.94
N ALA A 205 -7.72 -4.93 15.18
CA ALA A 205 -6.42 -4.27 15.28
C ALA A 205 -5.70 -4.17 13.93
N VAL A 206 -6.26 -4.73 12.86
CA VAL A 206 -5.66 -4.67 11.51
C VAL A 206 -5.63 -3.23 11.04
N GLN A 207 -4.41 -2.74 10.81
CA GLN A 207 -4.19 -1.50 10.10
C GLN A 207 -3.94 -1.80 8.63
N GLN A 208 -4.80 -1.28 7.76
CA GLN A 208 -4.74 -1.50 6.32
C GLN A 208 -3.43 -0.95 5.73
N ILE A 209 -2.88 -1.69 4.75
CA ILE A 209 -1.69 -1.30 4.00
C ILE A 209 -2.06 -1.13 2.52
N GLU A 210 -1.48 -0.14 1.88
CA GLU A 210 -1.73 0.18 0.47
C GLU A 210 -0.49 -0.19 -0.36
N TYR A 211 -0.67 -0.96 -1.43
CA TYR A 211 0.39 -1.24 -2.39
C TYR A 211 0.72 0.02 -3.21
N ILE A 212 1.99 0.41 -3.22
CA ILE A 212 2.56 1.55 -3.94
C ILE A 212 3.73 1.18 -4.85
N GLY A 213 4.01 -0.13 -5.00
CA GLY A 213 5.04 -0.62 -5.93
C GLY A 213 4.67 -0.35 -7.39
N LYS A 214 5.70 -0.31 -8.26
CA LYS A 214 5.46 -0.30 -9.72
C LYS A 214 4.85 -1.65 -10.14
N PRO A 215 3.94 -1.69 -11.13
CA PRO A 215 3.49 -2.95 -11.72
C PRO A 215 4.69 -3.66 -12.38
N ASP A 216 4.74 -4.99 -12.23
CA ASP A 216 5.80 -5.85 -12.76
C ASP A 216 6.02 -5.66 -14.27
N ALA A 217 7.28 -5.82 -14.69
CA ALA A 217 7.80 -5.53 -16.02
C ALA A 217 7.37 -6.51 -17.14
N ASP A 218 6.25 -7.23 -16.98
CA ASP A 218 5.68 -8.11 -18.01
C ASP A 218 4.45 -7.50 -18.71
N THR A 219 4.28 -6.19 -18.64
CA THR A 219 3.35 -5.49 -19.55
C THR A 219 4.10 -4.42 -20.34
N GLU A 220 4.49 -4.78 -21.56
CA GLU A 220 4.99 -3.84 -22.57
C GLU A 220 4.03 -2.65 -22.71
N GLY A 221 4.55 -1.43 -22.53
CA GLY A 221 3.82 -0.20 -22.86
C GLY A 221 4.27 1.02 -22.07
N ASN A 222 5.25 1.74 -22.61
CA ASN A 222 5.68 3.11 -22.30
C ASN A 222 4.54 4.02 -21.78
N THR A 223 4.73 4.98 -20.87
CA THR A 223 5.67 6.11 -20.93
C THR A 223 5.76 6.77 -19.54
N GLU A 224 6.92 7.36 -19.25
CA GLU A 224 7.15 8.40 -18.23
C GLU A 224 5.94 9.32 -18.04
N TYR A 225 5.58 9.70 -16.81
CA TYR A 225 5.06 11.05 -16.56
C TYR A 225 5.33 11.54 -15.13
N ASN A 226 5.77 12.80 -15.13
CA ASN A 226 6.10 13.70 -14.03
C ASN A 226 4.88 14.06 -13.16
N GLY A 227 5.20 14.62 -11.98
CA GLY A 227 4.28 14.94 -10.88
C GLY A 227 3.07 15.81 -11.21
N ASN A 228 2.17 15.83 -10.23
CA ASN A 228 0.76 16.26 -10.20
C ASN A 228 -0.22 15.17 -10.66
N GLN A 229 -0.83 14.46 -9.71
CA GLN A 229 -2.08 13.76 -9.99
C GLN A 229 -3.17 14.10 -8.97
N ASP A 230 -4.16 14.81 -9.51
CA ASP A 230 -5.49 14.96 -8.97
C ASP A 230 -6.08 13.58 -8.60
N THR A 231 -6.61 13.49 -7.40
CA THR A 231 -7.35 12.31 -6.92
C THR A 231 -8.56 12.05 -7.82
N VAL A 232 -8.61 10.91 -8.53
CA VAL A 232 -9.78 10.49 -9.32
C VAL A 232 -10.86 10.02 -8.36
N CYS A 233 -12.09 10.50 -8.47
CA CYS A 233 -13.27 9.93 -7.78
C CYS A 233 -14.50 10.14 -8.66
N PHE A 234 -15.56 9.34 -8.45
CA PHE A 234 -16.82 9.52 -9.19
C PHE A 234 -17.80 10.44 -8.44
N GLY A 235 -17.75 10.43 -7.10
CA GLY A 235 -18.49 11.36 -6.26
C GLY A 235 -20.00 11.18 -6.35
N PHE A 236 -20.49 9.98 -6.03
CA PHE A 236 -21.93 9.73 -5.89
C PHE A 236 -22.55 10.67 -4.84
N LYS A 237 -23.70 11.27 -5.14
CA LYS A 237 -24.30 12.33 -4.31
C LYS A 237 -25.71 12.04 -3.80
N ASP A 238 -26.21 10.83 -4.01
CA ASP A 238 -27.56 10.40 -3.61
C ASP A 238 -27.50 9.27 -2.56
N ASP A 239 -28.62 8.62 -2.28
CA ASP A 239 -28.75 7.53 -1.31
C ASP A 239 -28.05 6.23 -1.80
N VAL A 240 -27.08 5.76 -1.01
CA VAL A 240 -26.29 4.55 -1.28
C VAL A 240 -27.17 3.29 -1.29
N ALA A 241 -28.28 3.26 -0.54
CA ALA A 241 -29.23 2.14 -0.56
C ALA A 241 -29.96 2.05 -1.92
N LYS A 242 -30.32 3.20 -2.52
CA LYS A 242 -30.88 3.25 -3.88
C LYS A 242 -29.85 2.85 -4.92
N LEU A 243 -28.60 3.30 -4.78
CA LEU A 243 -27.50 2.88 -5.66
C LEU A 243 -27.30 1.37 -5.60
N THR A 244 -27.29 0.80 -4.40
CA THR A 244 -27.13 -0.64 -4.17
C THR A 244 -28.25 -1.42 -4.86
N THR A 245 -29.50 -0.97 -4.70
CA THR A 245 -30.65 -1.59 -5.35
C THR A 245 -30.53 -1.56 -6.88
N VAL A 246 -30.17 -0.40 -7.45
CA VAL A 246 -30.01 -0.24 -8.90
C VAL A 246 -28.85 -1.07 -9.45
N VAL A 247 -27.68 -1.05 -8.81
CA VAL A 247 -26.53 -1.84 -9.26
C VAL A 247 -26.84 -3.34 -9.24
N ASN A 248 -27.47 -3.83 -8.17
CA ASN A 248 -27.86 -5.24 -8.07
C ASN A 248 -28.88 -5.63 -9.16
N GLN A 249 -29.86 -4.77 -9.45
CA GLN A 249 -30.83 -5.04 -10.52
C GLN A 249 -30.19 -4.99 -11.92
N LEU A 250 -29.21 -4.12 -12.14
CA LEU A 250 -28.47 -4.09 -13.40
C LEU A 250 -27.59 -5.34 -13.57
N CYS A 251 -26.96 -5.84 -12.50
CA CYS A 251 -26.23 -7.11 -12.54
C CYS A 251 -27.19 -8.25 -12.91
N TYR A 252 -28.34 -8.34 -12.23
CA TYR A 252 -29.33 -9.39 -12.47
C TYR A 252 -30.03 -9.34 -13.84
N GLN A 253 -30.36 -8.15 -14.36
CA GLN A 253 -31.22 -8.03 -15.55
C GLN A 253 -30.46 -7.87 -16.87
N ILE A 254 -29.22 -7.38 -16.84
CA ILE A 254 -28.45 -7.10 -18.06
C ILE A 254 -27.00 -7.62 -17.98
N ASP A 255 -26.70 -8.47 -17.00
CA ASP A 255 -25.35 -8.98 -16.71
C ASP A 255 -24.32 -7.85 -16.63
N LEU A 256 -24.63 -6.77 -15.91
CA LEU A 256 -23.78 -5.56 -15.88
C LEU A 256 -22.31 -5.89 -15.58
N LEU A 257 -22.08 -6.77 -14.61
CA LEU A 257 -20.77 -7.22 -14.17
C LEU A 257 -20.55 -8.70 -14.51
N ASN A 258 -19.28 -9.07 -14.70
CA ASN A 258 -18.91 -10.47 -14.71
C ASN A 258 -18.83 -10.92 -13.25
N GLU A 259 -19.90 -11.52 -12.72
CA GLU A 259 -20.01 -11.89 -11.31
C GLU A 259 -18.97 -12.95 -10.87
N ASP A 260 -18.34 -13.67 -11.80
CA ASP A 260 -17.21 -14.57 -11.52
C ASP A 260 -15.91 -13.80 -11.17
N VAL A 261 -15.84 -12.51 -11.49
CA VAL A 261 -14.62 -11.67 -11.35
C VAL A 261 -14.85 -10.41 -10.53
N THR A 262 -16.05 -9.85 -10.55
CA THR A 262 -16.39 -8.58 -9.89
C THR A 262 -17.75 -8.68 -9.24
N SER A 263 -17.80 -8.45 -7.93
CA SER A 263 -19.04 -8.35 -7.16
C SER A 263 -19.71 -6.98 -7.34
N ALA A 264 -21.03 -6.94 -7.17
CA ALA A 264 -21.78 -5.69 -7.16
C ALA A 264 -21.28 -4.69 -6.09
N ASP A 265 -20.87 -5.20 -4.93
CA ASP A 265 -20.32 -4.42 -3.83
C ASP A 265 -19.02 -3.69 -4.20
N GLU A 266 -18.16 -4.29 -5.03
CA GLU A 266 -16.94 -3.65 -5.50
C GLU A 266 -17.22 -2.46 -6.43
N LEU A 267 -18.23 -2.58 -7.30
CA LEU A 267 -18.68 -1.47 -8.13
C LEU A 267 -19.28 -0.35 -7.28
N ILE A 268 -20.11 -0.69 -6.27
CA ILE A 268 -20.71 0.29 -5.35
C ILE A 268 -19.62 1.00 -4.55
N LYS A 269 -18.62 0.28 -4.05
CA LYS A 269 -17.44 0.85 -3.37
C LYS A 269 -16.69 1.81 -4.30
N ALA A 270 -16.43 1.43 -5.56
CA ALA A 270 -15.77 2.32 -6.52
C ALA A 270 -16.59 3.59 -6.79
N PHE A 271 -17.92 3.46 -6.95
CA PHE A 271 -18.82 4.59 -7.19
C PHE A 271 -18.94 5.56 -6.00
N THR A 272 -18.82 5.06 -4.78
CA THR A 272 -18.92 5.84 -3.54
C THR A 272 -17.57 6.25 -2.94
N ALA A 273 -16.45 5.78 -3.50
CA ALA A 273 -15.12 6.09 -3.02
C ALA A 273 -14.80 7.59 -3.09
N LYS A 274 -14.20 8.10 -2.00
CA LYS A 274 -13.70 9.48 -1.93
C LYS A 274 -12.48 9.71 -2.82
N SER A 275 -11.74 8.64 -3.14
CA SER A 275 -10.64 8.62 -4.09
C SER A 275 -10.47 7.22 -4.64
N ILE A 276 -10.07 7.13 -5.91
CA ILE A 276 -9.89 5.92 -6.69
C ILE A 276 -8.49 6.01 -7.27
N LEU A 277 -7.64 5.10 -6.84
CA LEU A 277 -6.32 4.96 -7.42
C LEU A 277 -6.45 4.28 -8.78
N PRO A 278 -5.82 4.83 -9.84
CA PRO A 278 -5.87 4.24 -11.17
C PRO A 278 -5.47 2.76 -11.18
N GLY A 279 -6.40 1.86 -11.50
CA GLY A 279 -6.16 0.41 -11.61
C GLY A 279 -6.19 -0.36 -10.30
N ALA A 280 -6.55 0.27 -9.18
CA ALA A 280 -6.56 -0.38 -7.86
C ALA A 280 -7.62 -1.48 -7.67
N VAL A 281 -8.66 -1.48 -8.51
CA VAL A 281 -9.70 -2.52 -8.53
C VAL A 281 -9.94 -2.89 -9.99
N LYS A 282 -10.27 -4.16 -10.26
CA LYS A 282 -10.71 -4.61 -11.57
C LYS A 282 -12.22 -4.80 -11.56
N ILE A 283 -12.93 -3.84 -12.15
CA ILE A 283 -14.36 -3.93 -12.44
C ILE A 283 -14.52 -4.49 -13.84
N GLN A 284 -14.79 -5.80 -13.95
CA GLN A 284 -15.03 -6.46 -15.22
C GLN A 284 -16.51 -6.47 -15.57
N LEU A 285 -16.83 -5.92 -16.74
CA LEU A 285 -18.18 -5.85 -17.29
C LEU A 285 -18.61 -7.22 -17.82
N GLY A 286 -19.82 -7.66 -17.46
CA GLY A 286 -20.45 -8.87 -18.02
C GLY A 286 -21.22 -8.60 -19.31
N CYS A 287 -21.58 -7.33 -19.52
CA CYS A 287 -22.40 -6.86 -20.63
C CYS A 287 -21.55 -6.26 -21.77
N GLU A 288 -22.20 -5.99 -22.91
CA GLU A 288 -21.54 -5.28 -24.01
C GLU A 288 -21.28 -3.80 -23.66
N THR A 289 -20.18 -3.23 -24.16
CA THR A 289 -19.79 -1.83 -23.93
C THR A 289 -20.90 -0.81 -24.21
N LYS A 290 -21.82 -1.11 -25.14
CA LYS A 290 -23.00 -0.28 -25.44
C LYS A 290 -24.02 -0.23 -24.29
N HIS A 291 -24.26 -1.35 -23.60
CA HIS A 291 -25.17 -1.41 -22.44
C HIS A 291 -24.54 -0.67 -21.25
N PHE A 292 -23.24 -0.90 -21.01
CA PHE A 292 -22.52 -0.17 -19.98
C PHE A 292 -22.50 1.35 -20.23
N ARG A 293 -22.23 1.79 -21.48
CA ARG A 293 -22.28 3.21 -21.83
C ARG A 293 -23.66 3.83 -21.57
N TYR A 294 -24.72 3.10 -21.92
CA TYR A 294 -26.09 3.55 -21.65
C TYR A 294 -26.36 3.69 -20.15
N CYS A 295 -25.91 2.74 -19.33
CA CYS A 295 -26.01 2.84 -17.86
C CYS A 295 -25.22 4.06 -17.32
N ILE A 296 -24.01 4.29 -17.81
CA ILE A 296 -23.20 5.46 -17.41
C ILE A 296 -23.91 6.78 -17.74
N ASP A 297 -24.54 6.89 -18.91
CA ASP A 297 -25.32 8.09 -19.26
C ASP A 297 -26.49 8.34 -18.30
N LYS A 298 -27.12 7.27 -17.79
CA LYS A 298 -28.21 7.35 -16.80
C LYS A 298 -27.70 7.60 -15.39
N PHE A 299 -26.49 7.14 -15.04
CA PHE A 299 -25.85 7.41 -13.75
C PHE A 299 -25.34 8.84 -13.64
N MET A 300 -24.78 9.43 -14.70
CA MET A 300 -24.13 10.74 -14.71
C MET A 300 -24.83 11.84 -13.87
N PRO A 301 -26.17 12.03 -13.94
CA PRO A 301 -26.86 13.04 -13.14
C PRO A 301 -26.70 12.91 -11.61
N TYR A 302 -26.43 11.70 -11.12
CA TYR A 302 -26.31 11.36 -9.69
C TYR A 302 -24.87 11.40 -9.16
N PHE A 303 -23.92 11.87 -9.97
CA PHE A 303 -22.50 11.91 -9.64
C PHE A 303 -21.91 13.30 -9.90
N ASN A 304 -20.86 13.66 -9.16
CA ASN A 304 -20.12 14.92 -9.34
C ASN A 304 -19.07 14.82 -10.45
N SER A 305 -18.52 13.62 -10.67
CA SER A 305 -17.31 13.44 -11.49
C SER A 305 -17.29 12.12 -12.26
N LEU A 306 -18.44 11.47 -12.43
CA LEU A 306 -18.58 10.30 -13.31
C LEU A 306 -18.57 10.74 -14.78
N THR A 307 -17.37 10.95 -15.33
CA THR A 307 -17.15 11.32 -16.73
C THR A 307 -16.41 10.21 -17.47
N LEU A 308 -16.51 10.17 -18.80
CA LEU A 308 -15.75 9.22 -19.61
C LEU A 308 -14.23 9.32 -19.37
N ALA A 309 -13.74 10.56 -19.22
CA ALA A 309 -12.34 10.82 -18.91
C ALA A 309 -11.95 10.27 -17.53
N ASN A 310 -12.80 10.41 -16.51
CA ASN A 310 -12.51 9.87 -15.18
C ASN A 310 -12.65 8.34 -15.12
N ILE A 311 -13.56 7.76 -15.90
CA ILE A 311 -13.64 6.30 -16.08
C ILE A 311 -12.33 5.77 -16.68
N GLU A 312 -11.80 6.41 -17.74
CA GLU A 312 -10.49 6.03 -18.31
C GLU A 312 -9.34 6.28 -17.33
N LYS A 313 -9.28 7.46 -16.70
CA LYS A 313 -8.24 7.82 -15.72
C LYS A 313 -8.23 6.88 -14.52
N SER A 314 -9.40 6.38 -14.10
CA SER A 314 -9.50 5.42 -13.00
C SER A 314 -8.89 4.06 -13.33
N LYS A 315 -8.72 3.72 -14.62
CA LYS A 315 -8.16 2.44 -15.09
C LYS A 315 -8.74 1.16 -14.43
N ILE A 316 -9.94 1.24 -13.84
CA ILE A 316 -10.55 0.10 -13.13
C ILE A 316 -11.57 -0.67 -13.98
N PHE A 317 -12.07 -0.11 -15.09
CA PHE A 317 -13.15 -0.75 -15.87
C PHE A 317 -12.61 -1.57 -17.04
N TYR A 318 -12.98 -2.85 -17.10
CA TYR A 318 -12.57 -3.79 -18.14
C TYR A 318 -13.79 -4.32 -18.86
N SER A 319 -13.71 -4.46 -20.18
CA SER A 319 -14.75 -5.08 -21.00
C SER A 319 -14.90 -6.58 -20.68
N LYS A 320 -15.96 -7.20 -21.22
CA LYS A 320 -16.17 -8.65 -21.16
C LYS A 320 -14.97 -9.48 -21.65
N LYS A 321 -14.20 -8.95 -22.59
CA LYS A 321 -12.98 -9.58 -23.15
C LYS A 321 -11.70 -9.21 -22.40
N ASP A 322 -11.83 -8.72 -21.18
CA ASP A 322 -10.72 -8.31 -20.32
C ASP A 322 -9.83 -7.20 -20.92
N THR A 323 -10.42 -6.34 -21.73
CA THR A 323 -9.72 -5.16 -22.29
C THR A 323 -10.11 -3.92 -21.51
N LEU A 324 -9.12 -3.15 -21.04
CA LEU A 324 -9.34 -1.86 -20.36
C LEU A 324 -10.22 -0.92 -21.19
N ILE A 325 -11.26 -0.39 -20.57
CA ILE A 325 -12.19 0.55 -21.18
C ILE A 325 -11.55 1.95 -21.25
N LYS A 326 -11.38 2.49 -22.45
CA LYS A 326 -10.96 3.87 -22.69
C LYS A 326 -12.15 4.77 -23.02
N ALA A 327 -12.02 6.09 -22.82
CA ALA A 327 -13.09 7.05 -23.15
C ALA A 327 -13.47 6.96 -24.63
N ASN A 328 -12.51 6.69 -25.52
CA ASN A 328 -12.76 6.48 -26.94
C ASN A 328 -13.67 5.26 -27.20
N ASN A 329 -13.51 4.15 -26.45
CA ASN A 329 -14.38 2.97 -26.59
C ASN A 329 -15.84 3.30 -26.21
N LEU A 330 -16.02 4.12 -25.17
CA LEU A 330 -17.32 4.53 -24.67
C LEU A 330 -17.99 5.61 -25.55
N SER A 331 -17.20 6.55 -26.06
CA SER A 331 -17.67 7.60 -26.98
C SER A 331 -18.14 7.02 -28.33
N ALA A 332 -17.40 6.04 -28.87
CA ALA A 332 -17.79 5.31 -30.08
C ALA A 332 -19.08 4.49 -29.90
N SER A 333 -19.41 4.15 -28.64
CA SER A 333 -20.63 3.42 -28.26
C SER A 333 -21.77 4.35 -27.81
N SER A 334 -21.69 5.65 -28.14
CA SER A 334 -22.68 6.63 -27.69
C SER A 334 -24.07 6.39 -28.29
N SER A 335 -25.09 6.51 -27.43
CA SER A 335 -26.51 6.42 -27.74
C SER A 335 -26.98 7.44 -28.80
N LYS A 336 -26.22 8.51 -29.01
CA LYS A 336 -26.54 9.58 -29.97
C LYS A 336 -26.27 9.20 -31.43
N ASN A 337 -25.46 8.18 -31.71
CA ASN A 337 -24.99 7.89 -33.07
C ASN A 337 -25.30 6.47 -33.60
N LYS A 338 -25.96 5.57 -32.86
CA LYS A 338 -26.50 4.29 -33.36
C LYS A 338 -27.35 3.60 -32.28
N ILE A 339 -28.51 3.09 -32.70
CA ILE A 339 -29.40 2.07 -32.11
C ILE A 339 -29.27 1.88 -30.58
N GLU A 340 -30.31 2.26 -29.84
CA GLU A 340 -30.42 1.97 -28.41
C GLU A 340 -30.17 0.48 -28.08
N PRO A 341 -29.53 0.16 -26.95
CA PRO A 341 -29.36 -1.23 -26.54
C PRO A 341 -30.72 -1.93 -26.47
N LYS A 342 -30.74 -3.23 -26.81
CA LYS A 342 -31.96 -4.05 -26.88
C LYS A 342 -32.76 -4.03 -25.56
N GLU A 343 -32.10 -3.77 -24.45
CA GLU A 343 -32.65 -3.74 -23.10
C GLU A 343 -32.83 -2.31 -22.54
N SER A 344 -32.80 -1.26 -23.37
CA SER A 344 -32.93 0.14 -22.92
C SER A 344 -34.17 0.38 -22.06
N ALA A 345 -35.31 -0.20 -22.44
CA ALA A 345 -36.56 -0.10 -21.66
C ALA A 345 -36.46 -0.72 -20.26
N ASN A 346 -35.71 -1.82 -20.10
CA ASN A 346 -35.50 -2.46 -18.80
C ASN A 346 -34.55 -1.62 -17.95
N ILE A 347 -33.46 -1.12 -18.54
CA ILE A 347 -32.53 -0.21 -17.88
C ILE A 347 -33.28 1.03 -17.38
N ASP A 348 -34.12 1.65 -18.21
CA ASP A 348 -34.92 2.81 -17.83
C ASP A 348 -35.88 2.52 -16.67
N LYS A 349 -36.48 1.33 -16.63
CA LYS A 349 -37.33 0.91 -15.52
C LYS A 349 -36.54 0.77 -14.21
N ILE A 350 -35.32 0.25 -14.26
CA ILE A 350 -34.44 0.12 -13.09
C ILE A 350 -34.08 1.52 -12.56
N PHE A 351 -33.67 2.44 -13.44
CA PHE A 351 -33.24 3.79 -13.06
C PHE A 351 -34.35 4.68 -12.50
N LYS A 352 -35.63 4.36 -12.69
CA LYS A 352 -36.75 5.04 -11.98
C LYS A 352 -36.64 4.96 -10.46
N GLN A 353 -35.85 4.03 -9.92
CA GLN A 353 -35.63 3.90 -8.47
C GLN A 353 -34.61 4.90 -7.93
N LEU A 354 -33.82 5.55 -8.80
CA LEU A 354 -32.94 6.67 -8.45
C LEU A 354 -33.62 8.04 -8.64
N GLN A 355 -34.80 8.08 -9.27
CA GLN A 355 -35.65 9.29 -9.32
C GLN A 355 -36.46 9.40 -8.03
#